data_AF-A0A3A9K326-F1
#
_entry.id   AF-A0A3A9K326-F1
#
_cell.length_a   1.000
_cell.length_b   1.000
_cell.length_c   1.000
_cell.angle_alpha   90.00
_cell.angle_beta   90.00
_cell.angle_gamma   90.00
#
_symmetry.space_group_name_H-M   'P 1'
#
loop_
_entity.id
_entity.type
_entity.pdbx_description
1 polymer ?
#
loop_
_entity_poly.entity_id
_entity_poly.type
_entity_poly.pdbx_seq_one_letter_code
_entity_poly.pdbx_strand_id
1 'polypeptide(L)' 'MAKLTTKELSYIEDEVRAEEITAKTMNWFASQCKDEEISNMLENLAEKHQLKVAEISQYFNRSGNIH' A
#
# COMPACT_ATOMS: atom_id res chain seq x y z
N MET A 1 -16.59 8.36 17.97
CA MET A 1 -15.78 7.54 17.04
C MET A 1 -16.72 7.08 15.93
N ALA A 2 -16.55 7.59 14.71
CA ALA A 2 -17.44 7.27 13.61
C ALA A 2 -17.29 5.77 13.30
N LYS A 3 -18.36 4.99 13.47
CA LYS A 3 -18.42 3.63 12.94
C LYS A 3 -18.27 3.76 11.43
N LEU A 4 -17.10 3.42 10.90
CA LEU A 4 -16.91 3.26 9.46
C LEU A 4 -18.01 2.33 8.97
N THR A 5 -18.80 2.81 8.03
CA THR A 5 -19.83 2.02 7.38
C THR A 5 -19.16 0.92 6.57
N THR A 6 -19.84 -0.21 6.35
CA THR A 6 -19.31 -1.34 5.56
C THR A 6 -18.82 -0.91 4.17
N LYS A 7 -19.40 0.18 3.62
CA LYS A 7 -18.95 0.81 2.37
C LYS A 7 -17.56 1.45 2.49
N GLU A 8 -17.31 2.19 3.56
CA GLU A 8 -16.01 2.85 3.78
C GLU A 8 -14.92 1.82 4.08
N LEU A 9 -15.26 0.73 4.77
CA LEU A 9 -14.34 -0.40 4.97
C LEU A 9 -13.96 -1.04 3.63
N SER A 10 -14.95 -1.38 2.80
CA SER A 10 -14.71 -1.96 1.47
C SER A 10 -13.93 -1.02 0.56
N TYR A 11 -14.22 0.28 0.61
CA TYR A 11 -13.50 1.28 -0.19
C TYR A 11 -12.02 1.30 0.19
N ILE A 12 -11.71 1.26 1.49
CA ILE A 12 -10.32 1.34 1.93
C ILE A 12 -9.59 0.00 1.73
N GLU A 13 -10.27 -1.15 1.82
CA GLU A 13 -9.70 -2.43 1.39
C GLU A 13 -9.32 -2.43 -0.10
N ASP A 14 -10.16 -1.85 -0.95
CA ASP A 14 -9.87 -1.71 -2.38
C ASP A 14 -8.68 -0.77 -2.64
N GLU A 15 -8.59 0.36 -1.91
CA GLU A 15 -7.44 1.27 -1.98
C GLU A 15 -6.14 0.58 -1.52
N VAL A 16 -6.18 -0.22 -0.45
CA VAL A 16 -5.01 -1.01 0.01
C VAL A 16 -4.58 -2.00 -1.07
N ARG A 17 -5.54 -2.70 -1.70
CA ARG A 17 -5.24 -3.63 -2.78
C ARG A 17 -4.64 -2.93 -4.00
N ALA A 18 -5.13 -1.74 -4.36
CA ALA A 18 -4.58 -0.95 -5.46
C ALA A 18 -3.14 -0.50 -5.17
N GLU A 19 -2.85 -0.08 -3.94
CA GLU A 19 -1.52 0.34 -3.50
C GLU A 19 -0.53 -0.83 -3.52
N GLU A 20 -0.95 -2.03 -3.08
CA GLU A 20 -0.14 -3.26 -3.17
C GLU A 20 0.21 -3.64 -4.61
N ILE A 21 -0.77 -3.53 -5.53
CA ILE A 21 -0.56 -3.79 -6.96
C ILE A 21 0.44 -2.79 -7.53
N THR A 22 0.33 -1.52 -7.13
CA THR A 22 1.24 -0.45 -7.55
C THR A 22 2.68 -0.74 -7.10
N ALA A 23 2.88 -1.10 -5.83
CA ALA A 23 4.20 -1.47 -5.31
C ALA A 23 4.82 -2.67 -6.05
N LYS A 24 4.02 -3.72 -6.31
CA LYS A 24 4.48 -4.90 -7.07
C LYS A 24 4.86 -4.54 -8.50
N THR A 25 4.06 -3.69 -9.13
CA THR A 25 4.28 -3.22 -10.50
C THR A 25 5.57 -2.39 -10.59
N MET A 26 5.81 -1.51 -9.61
CA MET A 26 7.05 -0.72 -9.53
C MET A 26 8.29 -1.60 -9.34
N ASN A 27 8.23 -2.60 -8.45
CA ASN A 27 9.33 -3.57 -8.29
C ASN A 27 9.57 -4.38 -9.58
N TRP A 28 8.50 -4.77 -10.27
CA TRP A 28 8.63 -5.44 -11.55
C TRP A 28 9.33 -4.54 -12.57
N PHE A 29 8.92 -3.27 -12.72
CA PHE A 29 9.60 -2.32 -13.59
C PHE A 29 11.07 -2.10 -13.18
N ALA A 30 11.37 -1.99 -11.89
CA ALA A 30 12.73 -1.88 -11.38
C ALA A 30 13.62 -3.04 -11.84
N SER A 31 13.07 -4.27 -11.83
CA SER A 31 13.78 -5.47 -12.30
C SER A 31 14.02 -5.53 -13.82
N GLN A 32 13.24 -4.77 -14.60
CA GLN A 32 13.36 -4.71 -16.06
C GLN A 32 14.25 -3.53 -16.50
N CYS A 33 14.52 -2.57 -15.62
CA CYS A 33 15.41 -1.45 -15.89
C CYS A 33 16.88 -1.92 -15.87
N LYS A 34 17.64 -1.51 -16.89
CA LYS A 34 19.10 -1.71 -16.95
C LYS A 34 19.89 -0.57 -16.30
N ASP A 35 19.20 0.53 -16.02
CA ASP A 35 19.74 1.72 -15.38
C ASP A 35 19.58 1.57 -13.87
N GLU A 36 20.71 1.55 -13.15
CA GLU A 36 20.74 1.40 -11.69
C GLU A 36 20.11 2.60 -10.97
N GLU A 37 20.18 3.81 -11.51
CA GLU A 37 19.57 4.99 -10.88
C GLU A 37 18.05 4.89 -10.91
N ILE A 38 17.50 4.50 -12.06
CA ILE A 38 16.05 4.30 -12.25
C ILE A 38 15.56 3.11 -11.44
N SER A 39 16.31 2.00 -11.43
CA SER A 39 15.97 0.82 -10.63
C SER A 39 15.89 1.15 -9.14
N ASN A 40 16.92 1.81 -8.59
CA ASN A 40 16.94 2.25 -7.20
C ASN A 40 15.81 3.24 -6.87
N MET A 41 15.48 4.14 -7.80
CA MET A 41 14.36 5.08 -7.61
C MET A 41 13.01 4.34 -7.54
N LEU A 42 12.80 3.34 -8.40
CA LEU A 42 11.58 2.53 -8.43
C LEU A 42 11.46 1.62 -7.20
N GLU A 43 12.56 1.04 -6.71
CA GLU A 43 12.58 0.26 -5.47
C GLU A 43 12.24 1.13 -4.26
N ASN A 44 12.81 2.33 -4.16
CA ASN A 44 12.47 3.30 -3.10
C ASN A 44 11.00 3.73 -3.14
N LEU A 45 10.43 3.86 -4.34
CA LEU A 45 9.00 4.15 -4.52
C LEU A 45 8.15 2.96 -4.07
N ALA A 46 8.50 1.75 -4.49
CA ALA A 46 7.79 0.54 -4.08
C ALA A 46 7.81 0.34 -2.55
N GLU A 47 8.94 0.60 -1.89
CA GLU A 47 9.07 0.53 -0.43
C GLU A 47 8.13 1.53 0.27
N LYS A 48 8.04 2.78 -0.23
CA LYS A 48 7.11 3.78 0.31
C LYS A 48 5.64 3.34 0.20
N HIS A 49 5.27 2.75 -0.94
CA HIS A 49 3.92 2.22 -1.13
C HIS A 49 3.64 1.03 -0.19
N GLN A 50 4.62 0.14 0.04
CA GLN A 50 4.49 -0.95 1.02
C GLN A 50 4.35 -0.44 2.46
N LEU A 51 5.11 0.58 2.86
CA LEU A 51 4.99 1.20 4.17
C LEU A 51 3.60 1.81 4.38
N LYS A 52 3.05 2.45 3.35
CA LYS A 52 1.71 3.06 3.40
C LYS A 52 0.61 2.00 3.51
N VAL A 53 0.73 0.88 2.80
CA VAL A 53 -0.14 -0.30 2.99
C VAL A 53 -0.09 -0.76 4.45
N ALA A 54 1.10 -0.94 5.00
CA ALA A 54 1.27 -1.40 6.38
C ALA A 54 0.66 -0.42 7.41
N GLU A 55 0.82 0.89 7.20
CA GLU A 55 0.23 1.92 8.04
C GLU A 55 -1.30 1.88 8.01
N ILE A 56 -1.89 1.80 6.82
CA ILE A 56 -3.35 1.70 6.66
C ILE A 56 -3.86 0.41 7.32
N SER A 57 -3.23 -0.74 7.06
CA SER A 57 -3.59 -2.01 7.69
C SER A 57 -3.48 -1.97 9.22
N GLN A 58 -2.45 -1.33 9.77
CA GLN A 58 -2.30 -1.16 11.23
C GLN A 58 -3.39 -0.24 11.81
N TYR A 59 -3.71 0.86 11.12
CA TYR A 59 -4.79 1.75 11.52
C TYR A 59 -6.14 1.02 11.56
N PHE A 60 -6.40 0.13 10.60
CA PHE A 60 -7.59 -0.73 10.59
C PHE A 60 -7.63 -1.71 11.75
N ASN A 61 -6.54 -2.44 11.98
CA ASN A 61 -6.45 -3.39 13.10
C ASN A 61 -6.64 -2.70 14.46
N ARG A 62 -6.18 -1.45 14.60
CA ARG A 62 -6.41 -0.64 15.81
C ARG A 62 -7.85 -0.13 15.91
N SER A 63 -8.45 0.29 14.78
CA SER A 63 -9.82 0.80 14.73
C SER A 63 -10.88 -0.29 14.94
N GLY A 64 -10.56 -1.53 14.58
CA GLY A 64 -11.40 -2.72 14.83
C GLY A 64 -11.28 -3.30 16.25
N ASN A 65 -10.34 -2.83 17.06
CA ASN A 65 -10.07 -3.32 18.43
C ASN A 65 -10.80 -2.54 19.54
N ILE A 66 -11.91 -1.87 19.20
CA ILE A 66 -12.81 -1.31 20.21
C ILE A 66 -13.85 -2.39 20.52
N HIS A 67 -13.50 -3.28 21.46
CA HIS A 67 -14.47 -4.14 22.17
C HIS A 67 -15.48 -3.28 22.94
#